data_AF-A0A067QA75-F1
#
_entry.id   AF-A0A067QA75-F1
#
_cell.length_a   1.000
_cell.length_b   1.000
_cell.length_c   1.000
_cell.angle_alpha   90.00
_cell.angle_beta   90.00
_cell.angle_gamma   90.00
#
_symmetry.space_group_name_H-M   'P 1'
#
loop_
_entity.id
_entity.type
_entity.pdbx_description
1 polymer ?
#
loop_
_entity_poly.entity_id
_entity_poly.type
_entity_poly.pdbx_seq_one_letter_code
_entity_poly.pdbx_strand_id
1 'polypeptide(L)'
;MGGPNLEVFKFGLYVFFPVVTLLYYGDPEWYNKHVIPYKDHIFAREDKIVSKLPTEQSSVRDELARIKAEKLARRMERDKAEETPGSDRMV
;
A
#
# COMPACT_ATOMS: atom_id res chain seq x y z
N MET A 1 6.99 -16.08 -48.14
CA MET A 1 6.48 -14.75 -47.73
C MET A 1 4.97 -14.79 -47.86
N GLY A 2 4.24 -14.84 -46.74
CA GLY A 2 2.78 -14.87 -46.76
C GLY A 2 2.26 -13.55 -47.30
N GLY A 3 1.55 -13.60 -48.43
CA GLY A 3 1.15 -12.43 -49.22
C GLY A 3 0.19 -11.46 -48.49
N PRO A 4 -0.43 -10.53 -49.23
CA PRO A 4 -1.17 -9.37 -48.69
C PRO A 4 -2.17 -9.68 -47.56
N ASN A 5 -2.78 -10.87 -47.58
CA ASN A 5 -3.72 -11.32 -46.54
C ASN A 5 -3.09 -11.39 -45.13
N LEU A 6 -1.80 -11.72 -45.03
CA LEU A 6 -1.11 -11.80 -43.75
C LEU A 6 -0.84 -10.40 -43.16
N GLU A 7 -0.64 -9.42 -44.03
CA GLU A 7 -0.43 -8.03 -43.64
C GLU A 7 -1.72 -7.41 -43.12
N VAL A 8 -2.86 -7.69 -43.77
CA VAL A 8 -4.18 -7.24 -43.32
C VAL A 8 -4.56 -7.86 -41.97
N PHE A 9 -4.25 -9.14 -41.75
CA PHE A 9 -4.49 -9.79 -40.46
C PHE A 9 -3.68 -9.14 -39.32
N LYS A 10 -2.38 -8.92 -39.54
CA LYS A 10 -1.51 -8.27 -38.55
C LYS A 10 -1.97 -6.85 -38.25
N PHE A 11 -2.34 -6.10 -39.30
CA PHE A 11 -2.87 -4.75 -39.16
C PHE A 11 -4.17 -4.75 -38.34
N GLY A 12 -5.10 -5.66 -38.64
CA GLY A 12 -6.30 -5.87 -37.86
C GLY A 12 -5.97 -6.14 -36.39
N LEU A 13 -5.05 -7.08 -36.11
CA LEU A 13 -4.65 -7.39 -34.74
C LEU A 13 -4.05 -6.17 -34.02
N TYR A 14 -3.19 -5.39 -34.68
CA TYR A 14 -2.58 -4.20 -34.10
C TYR A 14 -3.56 -3.09 -33.77
N VAL A 15 -4.68 -3.00 -34.50
CA VAL A 15 -5.74 -2.02 -34.21
C VAL A 15 -6.72 -2.57 -33.18
N PHE A 16 -7.15 -3.82 -33.32
CA PHE A 16 -8.14 -4.42 -32.42
C PHE A 16 -7.58 -4.66 -31.02
N PHE A 17 -6.33 -5.10 -30.89
CA PHE A 17 -5.72 -5.37 -29.59
C PHE A 17 -5.76 -4.16 -28.64
N PRO A 18 -5.24 -2.97 -29.00
CA PRO A 18 -5.31 -1.81 -28.11
C PRO A 18 -6.74 -1.31 -27.91
N VAL A 19 -7.62 -1.38 -28.92
CA VAL A 19 -9.01 -0.92 -28.80
C VAL A 19 -9.81 -1.80 -27.83
N VAL A 20 -9.71 -3.12 -27.97
CA VAL A 20 -10.39 -4.08 -27.07
C VAL A 20 -9.83 -3.98 -25.66
N THR A 21 -8.50 -3.88 -25.53
CA THR A 21 -7.82 -3.66 -24.25
C THR A 21 -8.35 -2.39 -23.58
N LEU A 22 -8.45 -1.28 -24.31
CA LEU A 22 -8.97 -0.03 -23.79
C LEU A 22 -10.44 -0.13 -23.36
N LEU A 23 -11.29 -0.80 -24.14
CA LEU A 23 -12.70 -0.98 -23.78
C LEU A 23 -12.87 -1.86 -22.54
N TYR A 24 -12.07 -2.91 -22.41
CA TYR A 24 -12.14 -3.83 -21.28
C TYR A 24 -11.60 -3.21 -19.98
N TYR A 25 -10.43 -2.58 -20.04
CA TYR A 25 -9.79 -1.97 -18.86
C TYR A 25 -10.24 -0.53 -18.59
N GLY A 26 -10.86 0.13 -19.56
CA GLY A 26 -11.42 1.47 -19.43
C GLY A 26 -12.78 1.52 -18.74
N ASP A 27 -13.37 0.35 -18.44
CA ASP A 27 -14.59 0.26 -17.66
C ASP A 27 -14.38 0.83 -16.24
N PRO A 28 -15.14 1.86 -15.83
CA PRO A 28 -15.07 2.40 -14.47
C PRO A 28 -15.30 1.34 -13.39
N GLU A 29 -16.15 0.34 -13.64
CA GLU A 29 -16.39 -0.74 -12.68
C GLU A 29 -15.16 -1.63 -12.50
N TRP A 30 -14.47 -1.96 -13.59
CA TRP A 30 -13.24 -2.74 -13.53
C TRP A 30 -12.17 -2.02 -12.69
N TYR A 31 -12.00 -0.71 -12.92
CA TYR A 31 -11.06 0.12 -12.18
C TYR A 31 -11.37 0.16 -10.68
N ASN A 32 -12.64 0.42 -10.33
CA ASN A 32 -13.08 0.47 -8.93
C ASN A 32 -12.88 -0.86 -8.20
N LYS A 33 -13.08 -1.99 -8.90
CA LYS A 33 -12.99 -3.33 -8.30
C LYS A 33 -11.55 -3.83 -8.16
N HIS A 34 -10.67 -3.51 -9.10
CA HIS A 34 -9.34 -4.11 -9.15
C HIS A 34 -8.21 -3.16 -8.76
N VAL A 35 -8.32 -1.87 -9.10
CA VAL A 35 -7.23 -0.91 -8.88
C VAL A 35 -7.33 -0.24 -7.52
N ILE A 36 -8.53 0.22 -7.13
CA ILE A 36 -8.73 0.93 -5.86
C ILE A 36 -8.37 0.08 -4.63
N PRO A 37 -8.82 -1.19 -4.51
CA PRO A 37 -8.50 -1.99 -3.32
C PRO A 37 -7.00 -2.30 -3.23
N TYR A 38 -6.32 -2.37 -4.37
CA TYR A 38 -4.88 -2.60 -4.41
C TYR A 38 -4.07 -1.37 -3.98
N LYS A 39 -4.63 -0.15 -4.13
CA LYS A 39 -4.04 1.09 -3.64
C LYS A 39 -3.75 1.00 -2.14
N ASP A 40 -4.67 0.42 -1.37
CA ASP A 40 -4.56 0.29 0.09
C ASP A 40 -3.48 -0.72 0.53
N HIS A 41 -3.02 -1.58 -0.38
CA HIS A 41 -1.94 -2.53 -0.12
C HIS A 41 -0.55 -1.95 -0.44
N ILE A 42 -0.45 -1.07 -1.44
CA ILE A 42 0.82 -0.46 -1.84
C ILE A 42 1.12 0.81 -1.05
N PHE A 43 0.10 1.63 -0.79
CA PHE A 43 0.27 2.88 -0.07
C PHE A 43 -0.05 2.71 1.40
N ALA A 44 0.64 3.48 2.25
CA ALA A 44 0.21 3.60 3.63
C ALA A 44 -1.25 4.08 3.63
N ARG A 45 -2.09 3.34 4.36
CA ARG A 45 -3.52 3.62 4.52
C ARG A 45 -3.69 5.12 4.85
N GLU A 46 -4.66 5.78 4.22
CA GLU A 46 -4.78 7.25 4.22
C GLU A 46 -4.90 7.85 5.63
N ASP A 47 -5.42 7.08 6.58
CA ASP A 47 -5.46 7.40 8.03
C ASP A 47 -4.08 7.56 8.67
N LYS A 48 -3.03 6.95 8.09
CA LYS A 48 -1.65 7.04 8.55
C LYS A 48 -0.85 8.13 7.84
N ILE A 49 -1.41 8.80 6.85
CA ILE A 49 -0.74 9.92 6.18
C ILE A 49 -0.82 11.11 7.13
N VAL A 50 0.33 11.45 7.74
CA VAL A 50 0.43 12.60 8.64
C VAL A 50 0.28 13.89 7.81
N SER A 51 -0.95 14.40 7.74
CA SER A 51 -1.30 15.58 6.95
C SER A 51 -0.65 16.88 7.46
N LYS A 52 -0.28 16.94 8.75
CA LYS A 52 0.34 18.12 9.37
C LYS A 52 1.72 17.75 9.90
N LEU A 53 2.74 17.97 9.07
CA LEU A 53 4.13 17.83 9.48
C LEU A 53 4.60 19.10 10.18
N PRO A 54 5.25 18.99 11.35
CA PRO A 54 5.90 20.13 11.98
C PRO A 54 6.99 20.68 11.04
N THR A 55 6.86 21.94 10.66
CA THR A 55 7.76 22.61 9.71
C THR A 55 8.91 23.33 10.43
N GLU A 56 8.71 23.64 11.72
CA GLU A 56 9.68 24.34 12.57
C GLU A 56 10.58 23.37 13.33
N GLN A 57 11.88 23.66 13.40
CA GLN A 57 12.87 22.75 13.98
C GLN A 57 12.63 22.44 15.47
N SER A 58 12.17 23.41 16.26
CA SER A 58 11.81 23.20 17.67
C SER A 58 10.66 22.19 17.79
N SER A 59 9.58 22.40 17.03
CA SER A 59 8.41 21.51 17.02
C SER A 59 8.74 20.07 16.59
N VAL A 60 9.68 19.90 15.65
CA VAL A 60 10.17 18.58 15.24
C VAL A 60 10.87 17.85 16.39
N ARG A 61 11.70 18.57 17.18
CA ARG A 61 12.43 17.98 18.30
C ARG A 61 11.50 17.57 19.43
N ASP A 62 10.50 18.39 19.74
CA ASP A 62 9.51 18.10 20.77
C ASP A 62 8.67 16.88 20.38
N GLU A 63 8.23 16.80 19.13
CA GLU A 63 7.46 15.65 18.63
C GLU A 63 8.29 14.36 18.58
N LEU A 64 9.58 14.46 18.23
CA LEU A 64 10.52 13.33 18.32
C LEU A 64 10.70 12.85 19.76
N ALA A 65 10.80 13.75 20.73
CA ALA A 65 10.91 13.39 22.14
C ALA A 65 9.65 12.66 22.61
N ARG A 66 8.46 13.15 22.23
CA ARG A 66 7.16 12.52 22.50
C ARG A 66 7.10 11.09 21.95
N ILE A 67 7.46 10.91 20.66
CA ILE A 67 7.44 9.60 20.00
C ILE A 67 8.43 8.62 20.66
N LYS A 68 9.62 9.09 21.06
CA LYS A 68 10.60 8.26 21.77
C LYS A 68 10.09 7.78 23.13
N ALA A 69 9.46 8.67 23.90
CA ALA A 69 8.89 8.33 25.19
C ALA A 69 7.77 7.28 25.04
N GLU A 70 6.87 7.45 24.07
CA GLU A 70 5.78 6.50 23.80
C GLU A 70 6.31 5.11 23.39
N LYS A 71 7.33 5.07 22.51
CA LYS A 71 7.96 3.80 22.11
C LYS A 71 8.65 3.10 23.29
N LEU A 72 9.31 3.86 24.16
CA LEU A 72 9.97 3.29 25.33
C LEU A 72 8.96 2.71 26.31
N ALA A 73 7.85 3.41 26.58
CA ALA A 73 6.77 2.93 27.43
C ALA A 73 6.17 1.63 26.88
N ARG A 74 5.82 1.60 25.59
CA ARG A 74 5.27 0.40 24.93
C ARG A 74 6.24 -0.77 24.94
N ARG A 75 7.56 -0.52 24.83
CA ARG A 75 8.58 -1.56 24.96
C ARG A 75 8.61 -2.13 26.38
N MET A 76 8.63 -1.27 27.39
CA MET A 76 8.60 -1.70 28.79
C MET A 76 7.35 -2.52 29.13
N GLU A 77 6.19 -2.18 28.58
CA GLU A 77 4.96 -2.97 28.74
C GLU A 77 5.08 -4.36 28.11
N ARG A 78 5.66 -4.45 26.90
CA ARG A 78 5.93 -5.75 26.25
C ARG A 78 6.90 -6.59 27.05
N ASP A 79 8.00 -6.01 27.51
CA ASP A 79 9.04 -6.72 28.25
C ASP A 79 8.47 -7.25 29.59
N LYS A 80 7.61 -6.47 30.29
CA LYS A 80 6.89 -6.93 31.49
C LYS A 80 5.88 -8.06 31.23
N ALA A 81 5.18 -8.01 30.09
CA ALA A 81 4.26 -9.07 29.70
C ALA A 81 5.00 -10.37 29.33
N GLU A 82 6.21 -10.26 28.77
CA GLU A 82 7.08 -11.38 28.43
C GLU A 82 7.78 -11.99 29.67
N GLU A 83 7.95 -11.25 30.78
CA GLU A 83 8.47 -11.77 32.06
C GLU A 83 7.45 -12.56 32.89
N THR A 84 6.15 -12.49 32.57
CA THR A 84 5.07 -13.09 33.39
C THR A 84 4.62 -14.54 33.02
N PRO A 85 5.01 -15.24 31.94
CA PRO A 85 4.39 -16.52 31.57
C PRO A 85 5.10 -17.78 32.14
N GLY A 86 5.70 -17.73 33.34
CA GLY A 86 6.55 -18.83 33.83
C GLY A 86 6.51 -19.20 35.32
N SER A 87 5.77 -18.50 36.18
CA SER A 87 5.80 -18.74 37.64
C SER A 87 4.57 -19.46 38.23
N ASP A 88 3.69 -20.00 37.38
CA ASP A 88 2.38 -20.57 37.81
C ASP A 88 2.13 -22.01 37.32
N ARG A 89 3.20 -22.78 37.04
CA ARG A 89 3.10 -24.21 36.67
C ARG A 89 3.96 -25.15 37.52
N MET A 90 4.29 -24.75 38.75
CA MET A 90 5.09 -25.59 39.63
C MET A 90 4.76 -25.36 41.11
N VAL A 91 3.54 -25.72 41.51
CA VAL A 91 3.15 -26.10 42.87
C VAL A 91 1.94 -27.02 42.81
#